data_AF-A0A5M9R9Z1-F1
#
_entry.id   AF-A0A5M9R9Z1-F1
#
_cell.length_a   1.000
_cell.length_b   1.000
_cell.length_c   1.000
_cell.angle_alpha   90.00
_cell.angle_beta   90.00
_cell.angle_gamma   90.00
#
_symmetry.space_group_name_H-M   'P 1'
#
loop_
_entity.id
_entity.type
_entity.pdbx_description
1 polymer ?
#
loop_
_entity_poly.entity_id
_entity_poly.type
_entity_poly.pdbx_seq_one_letter_code
_entity_poly.pdbx_strand_id
1 'polypeptide(L)' 'MMQINDTVYVKTDSDVPREGKILLIEPFSEGIMYLVSLPEYPGGIWFFNEKEGGDGVFVTPGNDI' A
#
# COMPACT_ATOMS: atom_id res chain seq x y z
N MET A 1 -0.27 11.97 5.63
CA MET A 1 0.67 10.94 5.16
C MET A 1 0.33 9.65 5.87
N MET A 2 0.36 8.52 5.17
CA MET A 2 0.17 7.21 5.80
C MET A 2 1.33 6.88 6.73
N GLN A 3 1.07 6.09 7.76
CA GLN A 3 1.98 5.71 8.84
C GLN A 3 1.97 4.20 9.07
N ILE A 4 3.00 3.69 9.76
CA ILE A 4 3.03 2.30 10.22
C ILE A 4 1.80 2.04 11.11
N ASN A 5 1.16 0.89 10.90
CA ASN A 5 -0.10 0.42 11.48
C ASN A 5 -1.39 1.04 10.95
N ASP A 6 -1.32 2.03 10.05
CA ASP A 6 -2.52 2.54 9.38
C ASP A 6 -3.19 1.42 8.55
N THR A 7 -4.52 1.41 8.58
CA THR A 7 -5.32 0.62 7.65
C THR A 7 -5.27 1.26 6.26
N VAL A 8 -5.03 0.43 5.26
CA VAL A 8 -4.92 0.83 3.86
C VAL A 8 -5.66 -0.15 2.96
N TYR A 9 -6.00 0.30 1.76
CA TYR A 9 -6.43 -0.58 0.70
C TYR A 9 -5.32 -0.74 -0.32
N VAL A 10 -5.12 -1.98 -0.77
CA VAL A 10 -4.17 -2.28 -1.84
C VAL A 10 -4.90 -2.65 -3.13
N LYS A 11 -4.43 -2.07 -4.23
CA LYS A 11 -4.83 -2.45 -5.59
C LYS A 11 -4.19 -3.78 -5.92
N THR A 12 -5.01 -4.72 -6.39
CA THR A 12 -4.57 -6.00 -6.94
C THR A 12 -5.17 -6.16 -8.32
N ASP A 13 -4.78 -7.19 -9.06
CA ASP A 13 -5.38 -7.51 -10.37
C ASP A 13 -6.86 -7.92 -10.25
N SER A 14 -7.37 -8.13 -9.04
CA SER A 14 -8.79 -8.32 -8.79
C SER A 14 -9.52 -6.98 -8.62
N ASP A 15 -10.77 -6.91 -9.10
CA ASP A 15 -11.61 -5.70 -9.02
C ASP A 15 -12.00 -5.29 -7.58
N VAL A 16 -11.61 -6.08 -6.57
CA VAL A 16 -11.94 -5.84 -5.16
C VAL A 16 -10.70 -5.30 -4.44
N PRO A 17 -10.73 -4.05 -3.95
CA PRO A 17 -9.67 -3.53 -3.09
C PRO A 17 -9.50 -4.40 -1.85
N ARG A 18 -8.25 -4.65 -1.46
CA ARG A 18 -7.94 -5.53 -0.33
C ARG A 18 -7.48 -4.70 0.85
N GLU A 19 -8.17 -4.84 1.98
CA GLU A 19 -7.78 -4.15 3.22
C GLU A 19 -6.54 -4.80 3.83
N GLY A 20 -5.59 -3.98 4.28
CA GLY A 20 -4.38 -4.40 4.96
C GLY A 20 -3.87 -3.36 5.94
N LYS A 21 -2.74 -3.65 6.59
CA LYS A 21 -2.04 -2.72 7.48
C LYS A 21 -0.59 -2.51 7.08
N ILE A 22 -0.13 -1.27 7.13
CA ILE A 22 1.28 -0.93 6.88
C ILE A 22 2.15 -1.49 8.01
N LEU A 23 3.15 -2.28 7.65
CA LEU A 23 4.19 -2.78 8.54
C LEU A 23 5.46 -1.92 8.46
N LEU A 24 5.84 -1.47 7.26
CA LEU A 24 7.03 -0.66 7.00
C LEU A 24 6.77 0.34 5.86
N ILE A 25 7.50 1.45 5.90
CA ILE A 25 7.50 2.49 4.86
C ILE A 25 8.96 2.80 4.53
N GLU A 26 9.33 2.63 3.27
CA GLU A 26 10.69 2.91 2.78
C GLU A 26 10.63 3.93 1.64
N PRO A 27 11.34 5.06 1.73
CA PRO A 27 11.44 6.01 0.62
C PRO A 27 12.27 5.40 -0.52
N PHE A 28 11.86 5.66 -1.76
CA PHE A 28 12.58 5.25 -2.96
C PHE A 28 12.75 6.44 -3.91
N SER A 29 13.72 6.39 -4.82
CA SER A 29 14.03 7.53 -5.72
C SER A 29 12.83 7.97 -6.56
N GLU A 30 11.96 7.01 -6.91
CA GLU A 30 10.82 7.18 -7.79
C GLU A 30 9.47 7.12 -7.05
N GLY A 31 9.46 7.01 -5.71
CA GLY A 31 8.22 6.82 -4.98
C GLY A 31 8.38 6.36 -3.53
N ILE A 32 7.39 5.63 -3.04
CA ILE A 32 7.38 5.08 -1.67
C ILE A 32 7.04 3.59 -1.73
N MET A 33 7.82 2.78 -1.04
CA MET A 33 7.58 1.36 -0.83
C MET A 33 6.84 1.16 0.49
N TYR A 34 5.75 0.40 0.46
CA TYR A 34 4.96 0.01 1.63
C TYR A 34 4.96 -1.50 1.78
N LEU A 35 5.37 -2.00 2.95
CA LEU A 35 5.14 -3.40 3.30
C LEU A 35 3.76 -3.47 3.94
N VAL A 36 2.80 -4.14 3.30
CA VAL A 36 1.41 -4.22 3.77
C VAL A 36 1.08 -5.65 4.14
N SER A 37 0.66 -5.86 5.39
CA SER A 37 0.09 -7.12 5.86
C SER A 37 -1.33 -7.32 5.35
N LEU A 38 -1.63 -8.53 4.89
CA LEU A 38 -2.95 -8.98 4.50
C LEU A 38 -3.34 -10.20 5.36
N PRO A 39 -4.64 -10.55 5.50
CA PRO A 39 -5.08 -11.65 6.34
C PRO A 39 -4.35 -12.99 6.09
N GLU A 40 -4.10 -13.31 4.83
CA GLU A 40 -3.37 -14.52 4.41
C GLU A 40 -1.86 -14.33 4.24
N TYR A 41 -1.38 -13.08 4.30
CA TYR A 41 0.05 -12.73 4.26
C TYR A 41 0.42 -11.85 5.47
N PRO A 42 0.45 -12.42 6.69
CA PRO A 42 0.69 -11.64 7.90
C PRO A 42 2.10 -11.05 7.97
N GLY A 43 3.07 -11.63 7.25
CA GLY A 43 4.43 -11.07 7.11
C GLY A 43 4.54 -9.91 6.12
N GLY A 44 3.49 -9.64 5.36
CA GLY A 44 3.39 -8.53 4.43
C GLY A 44 3.88 -8.81 3.01
N ILE A 45 3.39 -8.00 2.09
CA ILE A 45 3.79 -7.92 0.68
C ILE A 45 4.22 -6.49 0.40
N TRP A 46 5.29 -6.31 -0.38
CA TRP A 46 5.74 -4.99 -0.80
C TRP A 46 4.88 -4.45 -1.94
N PHE A 47 4.44 -3.21 -1.77
CA PHE A 47 3.75 -2.40 -2.78
C PHE A 47 4.52 -1.12 -3.01
N PHE A 48 4.46 -0.59 -4.23
CA PHE A 48 5.15 0.64 -4.62
C PHE A 48 4.12 1.68 -5.06
N ASN A 49 4.22 2.90 -4.54
CA ASN A 49 3.51 4.05 -5.06
C ASN A 49 4.49 4.99 -5.76
N GLU A 50 4.32 5.21 -7.05
CA GLU A 50 5.09 6.19 -7.83
C GLU A 50 4.79 7.62 -7.38
N LYS A 51 5.82 8.48 -7.38
CA LYS A 51 5.67 9.91 -7.05
C LYS A 51 5.14 10.76 -8.23
N GLU A 52 5.37 10.29 -9.45
CA GLU A 52 5.10 10.99 -10.72
C GLU A 52 4.45 10.00 -11.70
N GLY A 53 3.68 10.48 -12.68
CA GLY A 53 3.02 9.62 -13.68
C GLY A 53 1.60 9.16 -13.31
N GLY A 54 1.25 9.10 -12.03
CA GLY A 54 -0.13 8.96 -11.53
C GLY A 54 -0.79 7.58 -11.68
N ASP A 55 -0.28 6.72 -12.57
CA ASP A 55 -0.84 5.39 -12.82
C ASP A 55 -0.33 4.32 -11.82
N GLY A 56 0.82 4.56 -11.18
CA GLY A 56 1.46 3.63 -10.24
C GLY A 56 1.06 3.82 -8.78
N VAL A 57 -0.22 3.96 -8.45
CA VAL A 57 -0.70 4.00 -7.05
C VAL A 57 -1.35 2.67 -6.68
N PHE A 58 -0.69 1.92 -5.81
CA PHE A 58 -1.11 0.59 -5.37
C PHE A 58 -1.58 0.55 -3.92
N VAL A 59 -1.26 1.56 -3.11
CA VAL A 59 -1.69 1.67 -1.71
C VAL A 59 -2.41 2.98 -1.49
N THR A 60 -3.63 2.94 -0.95
CA THR A 60 -4.43 4.12 -0.60
C THR A 60 -4.86 4.10 0.87
N PRO A 61 -5.07 5.26 1.51
CA PRO A 61 -5.56 5.34 2.88
C PRO A 61 -6.93 4.66 3.05
N GLY A 62 -7.14 3.99 4.18
CA GLY A 62 -8.41 3.33 4.50
C GLY A 62 -9.63 4.26 4.61
N ASN A 63 -9.42 5.57 4.71
CA ASN A 63 -10.47 6.57 4.84
C ASN A 63 -10.89 7.20 3.49
N ASP A 64 -10.27 6.80 2.38
CA ASP A 64 -10.49 7.40 1.05
C ASP A 64 -11.45 6.58 0.16
N ILE A 65 -12.28 5.69 0.75
CA ILE A 65 -13.36 4.95 0.06
C ILE A 65 -14.73 5.47 0.49
#